data_AF-P91251-F1
#
_entry.id   AF-P91251-F1
#
_cell.length_a   1.000
_cell.length_b   1.000
_cell.length_c   1.000
_cell.angle_alpha   90.00
_cell.angle_beta   90.00
_cell.angle_gamma   90.00
#
_symmetry.space_group_name_H-M   'P 1'
#
loop_
_entity.id
_entity.type
_entity.pdbx_description
1 polymer ?
#
loop_
_entity_poly.entity_id
_entity_poly.type
_entity_poly.pdbx_seq_one_letter_code
_entity_poly.pdbx_strand_id
1 'polypeptide(L)' 'MKLQIRGIHGEYSDLKEGIYDISNKQRLGLTEYQAVRQMYDGLKKLIELWRKPPNKN' A
#
# COMPACT_ATOMS: atom_id res chain seq x y z
N MET A 1 5.04 -6.75 -4.44
CA MET A 1 4.12 -5.61 -4.65
C MET A 1 4.84 -4.31 -5.02
N LYS A 2 6.18 -4.17 -4.84
CA LYS A 2 6.93 -2.93 -5.17
C LYS A 2 6.36 -1.66 -4.49
N LEU A 3 5.82 -1.83 -3.28
CA LEU A 3 5.25 -0.75 -2.47
C LEU A 3 6.20 -0.35 -1.36
N GLN A 4 6.05 0.89 -0.90
CA GLN A 4 6.62 1.43 0.33
C GLN A 4 5.48 1.88 1.24
N ILE A 5 5.51 1.43 2.49
CA ILE A 5 4.49 1.67 3.51
C ILE A 5 5.08 2.59 4.58
N ARG A 6 4.32 3.59 5.02
CA ARG A 6 4.68 4.53 6.09
C ARG A 6 3.50 4.67 7.05
N GLY A 7 3.78 4.74 8.34
CA GLY A 7 2.79 5.19 9.31
C GLY A 7 2.53 6.69 9.16
N ILE A 8 1.31 7.13 9.44
CA ILE A 8 0.89 8.54 9.41
C ILE A 8 0.64 9.07 10.84
N HIS A 9 1.38 8.51 11.80
CA HIS A 9 1.21 8.82 13.20
C HIS A 9 1.56 10.29 13.47
N GLY A 10 0.66 11.03 14.11
CA GLY A 10 0.79 12.47 14.34
C GLY A 10 0.03 13.36 13.33
N GLU A 11 -0.52 12.81 12.25
CA GLU A 11 -1.41 13.57 11.34
C GLU A 11 -2.88 13.59 11.81
N TYR A 12 -3.24 12.77 12.80
CA TYR A 12 -4.56 12.69 13.40
C TYR A 12 -4.46 12.85 14.92
N SER A 13 -5.45 13.51 15.53
CA SER A 13 -5.53 13.67 17.00
C SER A 13 -5.73 12.33 17.71
N ASP A 14 -6.44 11.41 17.07
CA ASP A 14 -6.71 10.08 17.59
C ASP A 14 -5.82 9.03 16.91
N LEU A 15 -5.32 8.11 17.72
CA LEU A 15 -4.55 6.94 17.32
C LEU A 15 -5.43 5.97 16.51
N LYS A 16 -5.65 6.27 15.22
CA LYS A 16 -6.26 5.31 14.30
C LYS A 16 -5.22 4.28 13.87
N GLU A 17 -5.08 3.23 14.67
CA GLU A 17 -4.31 2.04 14.27
C GLU A 17 -4.85 1.47 12.94
N GLY A 18 -3.94 0.94 12.13
CA GLY A 18 -4.31 0.31 10.85
C GLY A 18 -4.39 1.24 9.64
N ILE A 19 -4.12 2.54 9.78
CA ILE A 19 -4.05 3.48 8.64
C ILE A 19 -2.58 3.77 8.28
N TYR A 20 -2.27 3.62 6.99
CA TYR A 20 -0.92 3.78 6.45
C TYR A 20 -0.95 4.56 5.14
N ASP A 21 0.11 5.34 4.89
CA ASP A 21 0.42 5.88 3.57
C ASP A 21 1.20 4.84 2.76
N ILE A 22 0.77 4.58 1.53
CA ILE A 22 1.29 3.54 0.65
C ILE A 22 1.57 4.15 -0.72
N SER A 23 2.81 3.98 -1.18
CA SER A 23 3.27 4.49 -2.48
C SER A 23 4.10 3.46 -3.24
N ASN A 24 4.36 3.69 -4.53
CA ASN A 24 5.35 2.93 -5.28
C ASN A 24 6.77 3.15 -4.70
N LYS A 25 7.52 2.06 -4.52
CA LYS A 25 8.90 2.11 -3.99
C LYS A 25 9.90 2.65 -5.01
N GLN A 26 9.72 2.30 -6.29
CA GLN A 26 10.68 2.64 -7.34
C GLN A 26 10.44 4.07 -7.85
N ARG A 27 11.51 4.88 -7.94
CA ARG A 27 11.46 6.27 -8.41
C ARG A 27 12.21 6.53 -9.72
N LEU A 28 13.24 5.74 -10.03
CA LEU A 28 14.07 5.89 -11.22
C LEU A 28 13.99 4.63 -12.12
N GLY A 29 14.20 4.83 -13.42
CA GLY A 29 14.18 3.74 -14.42
C GLY A 29 12.77 3.26 -14.80
N LEU A 30 11.77 4.13 -14.70
CA LEU A 30 10.39 3.88 -15.10
C LEU A 30 9.69 5.18 -15.50
N THR A 31 8.67 5.07 -16.36
CA THR A 31 7.74 6.16 -16.67
C THR A 31 6.76 6.40 -15.51
N GLU A 32 6.10 7.56 -15.51
CA GLU A 32 5.06 7.92 -14.56
C GLU A 32 3.89 6.93 -14.63
N TYR A 33 3.50 6.52 -15.84
CA TYR A 33 2.47 5.50 -16.04
C TYR A 33 2.85 4.18 -15.35
N GLN A 34 4.09 3.73 -15.52
CA GLN A 34 4.58 2.51 -14.86
C GLN A 34 4.62 2.66 -13.34
N ALA A 35 4.99 3.84 -12.83
CA ALA A 35 5.02 4.11 -11.39
C ALA A 35 3.62 3.99 -10.78
N VAL A 36 2.62 4.64 -11.37
CA VAL A 36 1.22 4.57 -10.94
C VAL A 36 0.66 3.16 -11.11
N ARG A 37 0.97 2.49 -12.23
CA ARG A 37 0.54 1.11 -12.47
C ARG A 37 1.07 0.14 -11.41
N GLN A 38 2.34 0.26 -11.04
CA GLN A 38 2.94 -0.56 -9.98
C GLN A 38 2.26 -0.33 -8.63
N MET A 39 1.96 0.93 -8.29
CA MET A 39 1.23 1.27 -7.06
C MET A 39 -0.17 0.66 -7.07
N TYR A 40 -0.91 0.84 -8.17
CA TYR A 40 -2.27 0.32 -8.33
C TYR A 40 -2.33 -1.21 -8.23
N ASP A 41 -1.47 -1.93 -8.97
CA ASP A 41 -1.44 -3.39 -8.95
C ASP A 41 -1.03 -3.93 -7.57
N GLY A 42 -0.11 -3.25 -6.91
CA GLY A 42 0.28 -3.56 -5.53
C GLY A 42 -0.88 -3.41 -4.55
N LEU A 43 -1.56 -2.25 -4.58
CA LEU A 43 -2.69 -1.95 -3.69
C LEU A 43 -3.87 -2.90 -3.92
N LYS A 44 -4.20 -3.19 -5.19
CA LYS A 44 -5.24 -4.15 -5.54
C LYS A 44 -4.98 -5.52 -4.92
N LYS A 45 -3.74 -6.00 -4.99
CA LYS A 45 -3.34 -7.27 -4.37
C LYS A 45 -3.41 -7.23 -2.85
N LEU A 46 -3.03 -6.11 -2.23
CA LEU A 46 -3.14 -5.91 -0.77
C LEU A 46 -4.60 -5.98 -0.30
N ILE A 47 -5.51 -5.30 -1.01
CA ILE A 47 -6.94 -5.33 -0.72
C ILE A 47 -7.50 -6.74 -0.90
N GLU A 48 -7.10 -7.45 -1.95
CA GLU A 48 -7.51 -8.85 -2.18
C GLU A 48 -7.07 -9.75 -1.02
N LEU A 49 -5.82 -9.62 -0.57
CA LEU A 49 -5.30 -10.39 0.56
C LEU A 49 -6.03 -10.08 1.86
N TRP A 50 -6.36 -8.81 2.11
CA TRP A 50 -7.11 -8.40 3.30
C TRP A 50 -8.54 -8.94 3.32
N ARG A 51 -9.18 -9.04 2.14
CA ARG A 51 -10.55 -9.56 2.01
C ARG A 51 -10.62 -11.09 2.05
N LYS A 52 -9.51 -11.79 1.77
CA LYS A 52 -9.49 -13.24 1.91
C LYS A 52 -9.58 -13.60 3.39
N PRO A 53 -10.53 -14.46 3.80
CA PRO A 53 -10.55 -14.95 5.17
C PRO A 53 -9.21 -15.63 5.46
N PRO A 54 -8.64 -15.46 6.67
CA PRO A 54 -7.47 -16.24 7.05
C PRO A 54 -7.82 -17.71 6.85
N ASN A 55 -6.98 -18.41 6.08
CA ASN A 55 -7.20 -19.79 5.71
C ASN A 55 -7.56 -20.58 6.98
N LYS A 56 -8.78 -21.12 7.02
CA LYS A 56 -9.24 -21.94 8.15
C LYS A 56 -8.48 -23.26 8.07
N ASN A 57 -7.35 -23.32 8.77
CA ASN A 57 -6.74 -24.58 9.18
C ASN A 57 -7.47 -25.13 10.40
#